data_AF-A0A9D8IZL5-F1
#
_entry.id   AF-A0A9D8IZL5-F1
#
_cell.length_a   1.000
_cell.length_b   1.000
_cell.length_c   1.000
_cell.angle_alpha   90.00
_cell.angle_beta   90.00
_cell.angle_gamma   90.00
#
_symmetry.space_group_name_H-M   'P 1'
#
loop_
_entity.id
_entity.type
_entity.pdbx_description
1 polymer ?
#
loop_
_entity_poly.entity_id
_entity_poly.type
_entity_poly.pdbx_seq_one_letter_code
_entity_poly.pdbx_strand_id
1 'polypeptide(L)' 'MKAKQKLIVIGNGMAGIRTVEEVLKRSPEAYEITVFGAEPHCNYNRILLSPVLAGEKTLKDIVLNDEDWYWKNGITLHK' A
#
# COMPACT_ATOMS: atom_id res chain seq x y z
N MET A 1 14.22 17.50 -17.24
CA MET A 1 13.72 16.97 -15.96
C MET A 1 14.66 15.87 -15.51
N LYS A 2 14.99 15.79 -14.21
CA LYS A 2 15.80 14.68 -13.68
C LYS A 2 14.94 13.40 -13.72
N ALA A 3 15.51 12.28 -14.15
CA ALA A 3 14.77 11.01 -14.12
C ALA A 3 14.39 10.65 -12.68
N LYS A 4 13.18 10.11 -12.46
CA LYS A 4 12.75 9.62 -11.15
C LYS A 4 13.67 8.50 -10.69
N GLN A 5 14.00 8.47 -9.41
CA GLN A 5 14.75 7.35 -8.84
C GLN A 5 13.81 6.15 -8.63
N LYS A 6 14.32 4.93 -8.78
CA LYS A 6 13.52 3.74 -8.49
C LYS A 6 13.50 3.48 -6.99
N LEU A 7 12.31 3.33 -6.42
CA LEU A 7 12.10 2.97 -5.01
C LEU A 7 11.38 1.62 -4.93
N ILE A 8 12.08 0.62 -4.40
CA ILE A 8 11.51 -0.70 -4.15
C ILE A 8 11.14 -0.83 -2.68
N VAL A 9 9.89 -1.19 -2.41
CA VAL A 9 9.38 -1.41 -1.05
C VAL A 9 9.03 -2.89 -0.90
N ILE A 10 9.68 -3.57 0.03
CA ILE A 10 9.41 -4.96 0.36
C ILE A 10 8.47 -5.00 1.56
N GLY A 11 7.23 -5.42 1.32
CA GLY A 11 6.16 -5.53 2.30
C GLY A 11 4.99 -4.58 2.03
N ASN A 12 3.87 -5.12 1.55
CA ASN A 12 2.59 -4.42 1.37
C ASN A 12 1.78 -4.26 2.67
N GLY A 13 2.47 -4.01 3.79
CA GLY A 13 1.85 -3.84 5.11
C GLY A 13 1.62 -2.37 5.48
N MET A 14 1.03 -2.13 6.65
CA MET A 14 0.78 -0.77 7.16
C MET A 14 2.06 0.08 7.22
N ALA A 15 3.20 -0.50 7.64
CA ALA A 15 4.47 0.22 7.70
C ALA A 15 4.97 0.62 6.30
N GLY A 16 5.05 -0.33 5.37
CA GLY A 16 5.54 -0.08 4.01
C GLY A 16 4.70 0.97 3.27
N ILE A 17 3.37 0.83 3.34
CA ILE A 17 2.47 1.78 2.66
C ILE A 17 2.43 3.13 3.36
N ARG A 18 2.55 3.19 4.69
CA ARG A 18 2.69 4.48 5.38
C ARG A 18 3.96 5.23 4.98
N THR A 19 5.06 4.52 4.77
CA THR A 19 6.28 5.12 4.23
C THR A 19 6.04 5.67 2.83
N VAL A 20 5.38 4.92 1.95
CA VAL A 20 5.04 5.38 0.59
C VAL A 20 4.14 6.63 0.63
N GLU A 21 3.12 6.67 1.48
CA GLU A 21 2.26 7.85 1.65
C GLU A 21 3.07 9.10 2.01
N GLU A 22 4.02 8.98 2.95
CA GLU A 22 4.85 10.11 3.37
C GLU A 22 5.83 10.53 2.28
N VAL A 23 6.36 9.59 1.50
CA VAL A 23 7.20 9.89 0.32
C VAL A 23 6.39 10.67 -0.71
N LEU A 24 5.18 10.22 -1.04
CA LEU A 24 4.31 10.89 -2.02
C LEU A 24 3.93 12.31 -1.56
N LYS A 25 3.65 12.52 -0.27
CA LYS A 25 3.34 13.84 0.28
C LYS A 25 4.52 14.81 0.21
N ARG A 26 5.73 14.34 0.49
CA ARG A 26 6.93 15.20 0.61
C ARG A 26 7.67 15.38 -0.71
N SER A 27 7.59 14.40 -1.60
CA SER A 27 8.38 14.34 -2.82
C SER A 27 7.66 13.54 -3.93
N PRO A 28 6.50 14.00 -4.41
CA PRO A 28 5.62 13.25 -5.32
C PRO A 28 6.30 12.85 -6.64
N GLU A 29 7.25 13.66 -7.10
CA GLU A 29 7.94 13.44 -8.37
C GLU A 29 9.35 12.85 -8.22
N ALA A 30 9.78 12.48 -7.01
CA ALA A 30 11.14 11.98 -6.79
C ALA A 30 11.32 10.52 -7.20
N TYR A 31 10.27 9.69 -7.07
CA TYR A 31 10.40 8.25 -7.18
C TYR A 31 9.39 7.60 -8.15
N GLU A 32 9.86 6.57 -8.84
CA GLU A 32 9.05 5.51 -9.45
C GLU A 32 8.97 4.37 -8.44
N ILE A 33 7.76 4.10 -7.92
CA ILE A 33 7.58 3.24 -6.75
C ILE A 33 7.06 1.87 -7.18
N THR A 34 7.73 0.81 -6.70
CA THR A 34 7.27 -0.57 -6.83
C THR A 34 7.20 -1.22 -5.45
N VAL A 35 6.05 -1.81 -5.13
CA VAL A 35 5.80 -2.52 -3.87
C VAL A 35 5.71 -4.01 -4.15
N PHE A 36 6.39 -4.81 -3.36
CA PHE A 36 6.26 -6.27 -3.36
C PHE A 36 5.60 -6.73 -2.06
N GLY A 37 4.46 -7.40 -2.16
CA GLY A 37 3.79 -8.13 -1.08
C GLY A 37 3.77 -9.62 -1.37
N ALA A 38 3.72 -10.44 -0.32
CA ALA A 38 3.53 -11.88 -0.45
C ALA A 38 2.05 -12.31 -0.28
N GLU A 39 1.18 -11.36 0.05
CA GLU A 39 -0.24 -11.61 0.26
C GLU A 39 -1.04 -11.15 -0.97
N PRO A 40 -2.08 -11.89 -1.39
CA PRO A 40 -2.86 -11.60 -2.59
C PRO A 40 -3.80 -10.39 -2.43
N HIS A 41 -3.70 -9.65 -1.32
CA HIS A 41 -4.59 -8.56 -0.93
C HIS A 41 -3.85 -7.22 -0.87
N CYS A 42 -4.57 -6.12 -1.07
CA CYS A 42 -4.06 -4.80 -0.74
C CYS A 42 -3.77 -4.70 0.77
N ASN A 43 -3.06 -3.66 1.20
CA ASN A 43 -2.80 -3.45 2.63
C ASN A 43 -4.11 -3.21 3.41
N TYR A 44 -4.18 -3.82 4.59
CA TYR A 44 -5.33 -3.73 5.48
C TYR A 44 -4.88 -3.55 6.94
N ASN A 45 -5.81 -3.08 7.78
CA ASN A 45 -5.58 -2.94 9.20
C ASN A 45 -5.63 -4.31 9.89
N ARG A 46 -4.46 -4.92 10.10
CA ARG A 46 -4.35 -6.25 10.73
C ARG A 46 -4.90 -6.32 12.15
N ILE A 47 -4.95 -5.20 12.87
CA ILE A 47 -5.54 -5.14 14.23
C ILE A 47 -7.04 -5.49 14.17
N LEU A 48 -7.70 -5.20 13.05
CA LEU A 48 -9.12 -5.46 12.83
C LEU A 48 -9.41 -6.86 12.28
N LEU A 49 -8.42 -7.77 12.22
CA LEU A 49 -8.68 -9.16 11.84
C LEU A 49 -9.57 -9.89 12.85
N SER A 50 -9.46 -9.59 14.15
CA SER A 50 -10.31 -10.24 15.17
C SER A 50 -11.81 -9.98 14.93
N PRO A 51 -12.27 -8.74 14.70
CA PRO A 51 -13.65 -8.48 14.25
C PRO A 51 -14.05 -9.17 12.94
N VAL A 52 -13.13 -9.33 11.98
CA VAL A 52 -13.42 -10.05 10.73
C VAL A 52 -13.68 -11.54 11.00
N LEU A 53 -12.83 -12.16 11.83
CA LEU A 53 -13.02 -13.57 12.22
C LEU A 53 -14.27 -13.78 13.08
N ALA A 54 -14.67 -12.77 13.86
CA ALA A 54 -15.92 -12.77 14.61
C ALA A 54 -17.18 -12.53 13.74
N GLY A 55 -17.02 -12.20 12.45
CA GLY A 55 -18.12 -11.90 11.54
C GLY A 55 -18.72 -10.49 11.68
N GLU A 56 -18.10 -9.61 12.46
CA GLU A 56 -18.56 -8.24 12.69
C GLU A 56 -18.14 -7.27 11.56
N LYS A 57 -17.08 -7.63 10.84
CA LYS A 57 -16.53 -6.86 9.71
C LYS A 57 -16.20 -7.78 8.55
N THR A 58 -16.17 -7.24 7.36
CA THR A 58 -15.64 -7.90 6.17
C THR A 58 -14.19 -7.50 5.94
N LEU A 59 -13.44 -8.28 5.14
CA LEU A 59 -12.10 -7.88 4.70
C LEU A 59 -12.10 -6.52 4.00
N LYS A 60 -13.14 -6.22 3.22
CA LYS A 60 -13.29 -4.94 2.52
C LYS A 60 -13.37 -3.76 3.48
N ASP A 61 -13.97 -3.94 4.66
CA ASP A 61 -14.11 -2.89 5.67
C ASP A 61 -12.80 -2.52 6.36
N ILE A 62 -11.76 -3.35 6.20
CA ILE A 62 -10.46 -3.16 6.86
C ILE A 62 -9.33 -2.87 5.88
N VAL A 63 -9.60 -2.82 4.57
CA VAL A 63 -8.65 -2.35 3.56
C VAL A 63 -8.34 -0.87 3.80
N LEU A 64 -7.05 -0.52 3.80
CA LEU A 64 -6.59 0.85 4.02
C LEU A 64 -6.40 1.61 2.70
N ASN A 65 -5.77 0.95 1.73
CA ASN A 65 -5.60 1.48 0.38
C ASN A 65 -6.02 0.36 -0.59
N ASP A 66 -7.01 0.64 -1.43
CA ASP A 66 -7.49 -0.29 -2.45
C ASP A 66 -6.61 -0.25 -3.71
N GLU A 67 -6.85 -1.14 -4.67
CA GLU A 67 -6.13 -1.19 -5.95
C GLU A 67 -6.12 0.18 -6.67
N ASP A 68 -7.26 0.88 -6.64
CA ASP A 68 -7.44 2.21 -7.22
C ASP A 68 -6.45 3.22 -6.64
N TRP A 69 -6.17 3.14 -5.34
CA TRP A 69 -5.20 4.02 -4.71
C TRP A 69 -3.79 3.81 -5.28
N TYR A 70 -3.34 2.56 -5.48
CA TYR A 70 -2.04 2.28 -6.09
C TYR A 70 -1.97 2.81 -7.52
N TRP A 71 -3.01 2.54 -8.31
CA TRP A 71 -3.09 2.99 -9.70
C TRP A 71 -3.08 4.52 -9.80
N LYS A 72 -3.89 5.22 -9.02
CA LYS A 72 -3.96 6.70 -9.00
C LYS A 72 -2.65 7.36 -8.60
N ASN A 73 -1.85 6.72 -7.75
CA ASN A 73 -0.56 7.24 -7.30
C ASN A 73 0.62 6.75 -8.15
N GLY A 74 0.37 6.02 -9.25
CA GLY A 74 1.44 5.51 -10.12
C GLY A 74 2.35 4.48 -9.42
N ILE A 75 1.82 3.75 -8.44
CA ILE A 75 2.54 2.70 -7.73
C ILE A 75 2.30 1.37 -8.42
N THR A 76 3.37 0.64 -8.75
CA THR A 76 3.25 -0.74 -9.21
C THR A 76 3.22 -1.67 -8.00
N LEU A 77 2.16 -2.46 -7.84
CA LEU A 77 2.03 -3.47 -6.77
C LEU A 77 2.18 -4.88 -7.36
N HIS A 78 3.18 -5.61 -6.87
CA HIS A 78 3.32 -7.05 -7.05
C HIS A 78 2.85 -7.75 -5.77
N LYS A 79 1.88 -8.64 -5.88
CA LYS A 79 1.21 -9.33 -4.78
C LYS A 79 0.97 -10.79 -5.13
#